data_AF-A0A1I1NI26-F1
#
_entry.id   AF-A0A1I1NI26-F1
#
_cell.length_a   1.000
_cell.length_b   1.000
_cell.length_c   1.000
_cell.angle_alpha   90.00
_cell.angle_beta   90.00
_cell.angle_gamma   90.00
#
_symmetry.space_group_name_H-M   'P 1'
#
loop_
_entity.id
_entity.type
_entity.pdbx_description
1 polymer ?
#
loop_
_entity_poly.entity_id
_entity_poly.type
_entity_poly.pdbx_seq_one_letter_code
_entity_poly.pdbx_strand_id
1 'polypeptide(L)'
;MPQPGRAPSRVLVSPDVAPRAPHLWCVLRAAGPDAPGGDVDLVAFSTAHLDDGAVVGEDVLPRLDVGWANQVGAVRWTAATGVVGQVFVAPQHRRLRVAAKLLMAAAGVRVAFGWASLRSDGRLTDLGDSWLTAAPDWWRHRVPERTAHLPPMDRPPEVTPGG
;
A
#
# COMPACT_ATOMS: atom_id res chain seq x y z
N MET A 1 -14.47 5.24 -23.20
CA MET A 1 -13.78 4.43 -22.17
C MET A 1 -12.39 5.02 -21.96
N PRO A 2 -11.92 5.20 -20.72
CA PRO A 2 -10.54 5.60 -20.46
C PRO A 2 -9.61 4.51 -20.96
N GLN A 3 -8.56 4.86 -21.72
CA GLN A 3 -7.58 3.89 -22.21
C GLN A 3 -6.81 3.24 -21.04
N PRO A 4 -6.74 1.90 -20.96
CA PRO A 4 -5.83 1.23 -20.05
C PRO A 4 -4.39 1.45 -20.54
N GLY A 5 -3.53 2.02 -19.71
CA GLY A 5 -2.10 2.16 -20.06
C GLY A 5 -1.34 3.37 -19.50
N ARG A 6 -1.98 4.29 -18.78
CA ARG A 6 -1.22 5.29 -18.01
C ARG A 6 -1.66 5.28 -16.56
N ALA A 7 -0.77 4.80 -15.69
CA ALA A 7 -0.83 5.17 -14.28
C ALA A 7 -1.07 6.69 -14.18
N PRO A 8 -1.88 7.19 -13.22
CA PRO A 8 -1.87 8.62 -12.95
C PRO A 8 -0.43 9.01 -12.72
N SER A 9 0.10 9.95 -13.51
CA SER A 9 1.53 10.26 -13.48
C SER A 9 2.01 10.69 -12.11
N ARG A 10 1.08 11.18 -11.26
CA ARG A 10 1.34 11.60 -9.89
C ARG A 10 0.09 11.58 -9.01
N VAL A 11 0.22 11.13 -7.76
CA VAL A 11 -0.76 11.29 -6.67
C VAL A 11 -0.07 11.93 -5.49
N LEU A 12 -0.37 13.20 -5.22
CA LEU A 12 0.19 13.94 -4.09
C LEU A 12 -0.72 13.84 -2.87
N VAL A 13 -0.12 13.54 -1.73
CA VAL A 13 -0.81 13.49 -0.44
C VAL A 13 -0.36 14.68 0.37
N SER A 14 -1.30 15.51 0.82
CA SER A 14 -0.96 16.66 1.66
C SER A 14 -0.20 16.21 2.91
N PRO A 15 0.88 16.93 3.30
CA PRO A 15 1.55 16.72 4.59
C PRO A 15 0.59 16.78 5.79
N ASP A 16 -0.53 17.51 5.69
CA ASP A 16 -1.52 17.57 6.78
C ASP A 16 -2.24 16.22 7.01
N VAL A 17 -2.33 15.39 5.96
CA VAL A 17 -2.95 14.06 6.02
C VAL A 17 -1.97 13.00 6.53
N ALA A 18 -0.70 13.12 6.14
CA ALA A 18 0.37 12.20 6.53
C ALA A 18 1.61 12.99 7.00
N PRO A 19 1.55 13.63 8.17
CA PRO A 19 2.62 14.52 8.63
C PRO A 19 3.90 13.74 8.84
N ARG A 20 5.01 14.31 8.33
CA ARG A 20 6.36 13.73 8.39
C ARG A 20 6.49 12.38 7.66
N ALA A 21 5.51 12.00 6.84
CA ALA A 21 5.69 10.85 5.97
C ALA A 21 6.85 11.13 5.00
N PRO A 22 7.71 10.14 4.75
CA PRO A 22 8.83 10.33 3.85
C PRO A 22 8.33 10.58 2.42
N HIS A 23 9.28 10.97 1.59
CA HIS A 23 9.16 10.90 0.14
C HIS A 23 8.76 9.47 -0.28
N LEU A 24 7.72 9.32 -1.10
CA LEU A 24 7.25 8.03 -1.63
C LEU A 24 6.90 8.16 -3.11
N TRP A 25 7.52 7.34 -3.94
CA TRP A 25 7.03 7.02 -5.28
C TRP A 25 6.58 5.57 -5.32
N CYS A 26 5.68 5.23 -6.25
CA CYS A 26 5.01 3.94 -6.24
C CYS A 26 5.04 3.24 -7.60
N VAL A 27 5.14 1.92 -7.57
CA VAL A 27 4.90 1.03 -8.70
C VAL A 27 3.50 0.44 -8.56
N LEU A 28 2.67 0.62 -9.57
CA LEU A 28 1.36 -0.03 -9.70
C LEU A 28 1.49 -1.25 -10.61
N ARG A 29 1.06 -2.41 -10.12
CA ARG A 29 1.14 -3.68 -10.86
C ARG A 29 -0.02 -4.61 -10.53
N ALA A 30 -0.24 -5.60 -11.39
CA ALA A 30 -1.09 -6.73 -11.03
C ALA A 30 -0.40 -7.56 -9.93
N ALA A 31 -1.18 -8.08 -8.98
CA ALA A 31 -0.65 -8.87 -7.86
C ALA A 31 -0.04 -10.23 -8.28
N GLY A 32 -0.28 -10.66 -9.52
CA GLY A 32 0.28 -11.86 -10.14
C GLY A 32 -0.52 -12.31 -11.38
N PRO A 33 0.02 -13.24 -12.19
CA PRO A 33 -0.66 -13.76 -13.38
C PRO A 33 -1.95 -14.53 -13.06
N ASP A 34 -2.04 -15.10 -11.85
CA ASP A 34 -3.19 -15.92 -11.39
C ASP A 34 -4.03 -15.22 -10.30
N ALA A 35 -3.90 -13.90 -10.12
CA ALA A 35 -4.63 -13.18 -9.08
C ALA A 35 -6.16 -13.21 -9.37
N PRO A 36 -6.95 -14.04 -8.65
CA PRO A 36 -8.36 -14.21 -8.97
C PRO A 36 -9.10 -12.94 -8.55
N GLY A 37 -9.58 -12.15 -9.51
CA GLY A 37 -10.43 -10.99 -9.25
C GLY A 37 -9.85 -9.62 -9.60
N GLY A 38 -8.65 -9.56 -10.21
CA GLY A 38 -8.04 -8.28 -10.59
C GLY A 38 -7.45 -7.55 -9.39
N ASP A 39 -6.76 -8.28 -8.51
CA ASP A 39 -5.98 -7.70 -7.43
C ASP A 39 -4.78 -6.93 -7.99
N VAL A 40 -4.54 -5.77 -7.40
CA VAL A 40 -3.46 -4.86 -7.76
C VAL A 40 -2.62 -4.55 -6.53
N ASP A 41 -1.32 -4.38 -6.76
CA ASP A 41 -0.36 -3.93 -5.77
C ASP A 41 0.09 -2.51 -6.10
N LEU A 42 0.11 -1.66 -5.07
CA LEU A 42 0.82 -0.39 -5.09
C LEU A 42 2.00 -0.48 -4.13
N VAL A 43 3.21 -0.61 -4.70
CA VAL A 43 4.45 -0.82 -3.95
C VAL A 43 5.22 0.49 -3.86
N ALA A 44 5.56 0.90 -2.65
CA ALA A 44 6.21 2.18 -2.37
C ALA A 44 7.73 2.04 -2.19
N PHE A 45 8.44 3.04 -2.69
CA PHE A 45 9.88 3.23 -2.56
C PHE A 45 10.18 4.65 -2.07
N SER A 46 11.26 4.83 -1.31
CA SER A 46 11.71 6.14 -0.77
C SER A 46 13.12 6.48 -1.25
N THR A 47 13.40 6.30 -2.54
CA THR A 47 14.70 6.64 -3.17
C THR A 47 14.57 7.90 -4.03
N ALA A 48 15.68 8.51 -4.42
CA ALA A 48 15.72 9.75 -5.22
C ALA A 48 15.51 9.55 -6.73
N HIS A 49 15.10 8.35 -7.18
CA HIS A 49 14.98 8.01 -8.59
C HIS A 49 13.78 8.66 -9.28
N LEU A 50 12.70 8.92 -8.54
CA LEU A 50 11.47 9.54 -9.01
C LEU A 50 10.94 10.49 -7.95
N ASP A 51 10.16 11.49 -8.37
CA ASP A 51 9.58 12.51 -7.48
C ASP A 51 8.51 11.97 -6.52
N ASP A 52 8.26 12.72 -5.45
CA ASP A 52 7.23 12.37 -4.48
C ASP A 52 5.85 12.27 -5.14
N GLY A 53 5.14 11.19 -4.82
CA GLY A 53 3.83 10.86 -5.36
C GLY A 53 3.83 10.32 -6.79
N ALA A 54 4.98 10.16 -7.44
CA ALA A 54 5.02 9.53 -8.77
C ALA A 54 4.42 8.11 -8.70
N VAL A 55 3.58 7.77 -9.68
CA VAL A 55 3.05 6.41 -9.84
C VAL A 55 3.39 5.91 -11.23
N VAL A 56 4.10 4.78 -11.29
CA VAL A 56 4.60 4.19 -12.54
C VAL A 56 4.13 2.75 -12.69
N GLY A 57 4.20 2.21 -13.91
CA GLY A 57 3.98 0.79 -14.15
C GLY A 57 5.20 -0.06 -13.74
N GLU A 58 4.99 -1.38 -13.63
CA GLU A 58 6.05 -2.33 -13.31
C GLU A 58 7.22 -2.31 -14.30
N ASP A 59 6.96 -1.98 -15.56
CA ASP A 59 7.94 -1.91 -16.65
C ASP A 59 9.04 -0.85 -16.44
N VAL A 60 8.81 0.10 -15.52
CA VAL A 60 9.77 1.14 -15.17
C VAL A 60 10.85 0.61 -14.22
N LEU A 61 10.54 -0.34 -13.35
CA LEU A 61 11.45 -0.77 -12.28
C LEU A 61 12.78 -1.34 -12.81
N PRO A 62 12.82 -2.20 -13.85
CA PRO A 62 14.08 -2.70 -14.42
C PRO A 62 14.98 -1.64 -15.06
N ARG A 63 14.45 -0.43 -15.31
CA ARG A 63 15.20 0.70 -15.87
C ARG A 63 15.83 1.58 -14.78
N LEU A 64 15.53 1.30 -13.53
CA LEU A 64 16.06 1.99 -12.36
C LEU A 64 17.03 1.04 -11.64
N ASP A 65 18.09 1.58 -11.04
CA ASP A 65 18.97 0.80 -10.14
C ASP A 65 18.30 0.63 -8.76
N VAL A 66 17.06 0.12 -8.76
CA VAL A 66 16.22 -0.06 -7.58
C VAL A 66 15.62 -1.46 -7.59
N GLY A 67 16.09 -2.30 -6.68
CA GLY A 67 15.50 -3.61 -6.42
C GLY A 67 14.40 -3.58 -5.35
N TRP A 68 13.67 -4.70 -5.23
CA TRP A 68 12.63 -4.92 -4.21
C TRP A 68 13.12 -4.79 -2.76
N ALA A 69 14.42 -4.97 -2.50
CA ALA A 69 15.02 -4.73 -1.19
C ALA A 69 14.87 -3.26 -0.72
N ASN A 70 14.62 -2.32 -1.63
CA ASN A 70 14.36 -0.91 -1.33
C ASN A 70 12.88 -0.60 -1.05
N GLN A 71 12.01 -1.62 -1.04
CA GLN A 71 10.59 -1.45 -0.75
C GLN A 71 10.40 -0.94 0.67
N VAL A 72 9.65 0.16 0.81
CA VAL A 72 9.31 0.74 2.12
C VAL A 72 7.89 0.39 2.59
N GLY A 73 7.02 0.03 1.65
CA GLY A 73 5.67 -0.46 1.95
C GLY A 73 4.95 -0.97 0.70
N ALA A 74 3.80 -1.61 0.89
CA ALA A 74 2.91 -2.01 -0.19
C ALA A 74 1.46 -2.06 0.31
N VAL A 75 0.51 -1.82 -0.60
CA VAL A 75 -0.89 -2.11 -0.38
C VAL A 75 -1.43 -2.97 -1.53
N ARG A 76 -2.14 -4.04 -1.18
CA ARG A 76 -2.85 -4.92 -2.11
C ARG A 76 -4.35 -4.76 -1.94
N TRP A 77 -5.07 -4.60 -3.05
CA TRP A 77 -6.53 -4.59 -3.03
C TRP A 77 -7.12 -5.15 -4.33
N THR A 78 -8.36 -5.60 -4.26
CA THR A 78 -9.13 -6.01 -5.44
C THR A 78 -9.72 -4.78 -6.12
N ALA A 79 -9.35 -4.49 -7.37
CA ALA A 79 -9.80 -3.27 -8.07
C ALA A 79 -11.34 -3.19 -8.21
N ALA A 80 -11.99 -4.33 -8.44
CA ALA A 80 -13.44 -4.41 -8.64
C ALA A 80 -14.26 -4.18 -7.35
N THR A 81 -13.75 -4.59 -6.18
CA THR A 81 -14.51 -4.56 -4.91
C THR A 81 -13.97 -3.56 -3.89
N GLY A 82 -12.75 -3.07 -4.11
CA GLY A 82 -12.03 -2.16 -3.22
C GLY A 82 -11.55 -2.80 -1.93
N VAL A 83 -11.69 -4.12 -1.75
CA VAL A 83 -11.27 -4.81 -0.53
C VAL A 83 -9.75 -4.81 -0.45
N VAL A 84 -9.22 -4.20 0.62
CA VAL A 84 -7.80 -4.18 0.93
C VAL A 84 -7.44 -5.46 1.66
N GLY A 85 -6.70 -6.35 0.98
CA GLY A 85 -6.27 -7.63 1.54
C GLY A 85 -4.93 -7.55 2.27
N GLN A 86 -4.08 -6.57 1.95
CA GLN A 86 -2.75 -6.47 2.55
C GLN A 86 -2.28 -5.03 2.64
N VAL A 87 -1.67 -4.66 3.78
CA VAL A 87 -0.95 -3.39 3.97
C VAL A 87 0.37 -3.70 4.66
N PHE A 88 1.47 -3.63 3.95
CA PHE A 88 2.81 -3.87 4.46
C PHE A 88 3.60 -2.58 4.61
N VAL A 89 4.39 -2.46 5.68
CA VAL A 89 5.40 -1.42 5.86
C VAL A 89 6.68 -2.07 6.40
N ALA A 90 7.79 -1.84 5.72
CA ALA A 90 9.09 -2.34 6.11
C ALA A 90 9.42 -1.92 7.55
N PRO A 91 9.99 -2.80 8.41
CA PRO A 91 10.19 -2.52 9.83
C PRO A 91 10.86 -1.18 10.13
N GLN A 92 11.89 -0.81 9.35
CA GLN A 92 12.68 0.42 9.52
C GLN A 92 11.88 1.69 9.18
N HIS A 93 10.75 1.56 8.48
CA HIS A 93 9.90 2.65 8.02
C HIS A 93 8.56 2.73 8.78
N ARG A 94 8.37 1.90 9.81
CA ARG A 94 7.17 1.92 10.66
C ARG A 94 7.13 3.20 11.50
N ARG A 95 5.92 3.61 11.88
CA ARG A 95 5.64 4.84 12.64
C ARG A 95 6.01 6.15 11.92
N LEU A 96 6.46 6.08 10.67
CA LEU A 96 6.73 7.23 9.79
C LEU A 96 5.55 7.55 8.87
N ARG A 97 4.32 7.17 9.26
CA ARG A 97 3.08 7.43 8.48
C ARG A 97 3.07 6.90 7.03
N VAL A 98 3.97 5.99 6.67
CA VAL A 98 4.04 5.36 5.34
C VAL A 98 2.72 4.69 4.96
N ALA A 99 2.13 3.88 5.85
CA ALA A 99 0.84 3.22 5.58
C ALA A 99 -0.28 4.23 5.25
N ALA A 100 -0.35 5.34 5.99
CA ALA A 100 -1.37 6.37 5.76
C ALA A 100 -1.17 7.06 4.40
N LYS A 101 0.06 7.50 4.10
CA LYS A 101 0.39 8.12 2.81
C LYS A 101 0.11 7.15 1.65
N LEU A 102 0.49 5.89 1.79
CA LEU A 102 0.30 4.87 0.77
C LEU A 102 -1.17 4.54 0.51
N LEU A 103 -1.99 4.45 1.56
CA LEU A 103 -3.44 4.26 1.40
C LEU A 103 -4.12 5.48 0.76
N MET A 104 -3.61 6.69 1.01
CA MET A 104 -4.09 7.90 0.32
C MET A 104 -3.69 7.89 -1.16
N ALA A 105 -2.46 7.47 -1.46
CA ALA A 105 -2.00 7.29 -2.83
C ALA A 105 -2.88 6.26 -3.56
N ALA A 106 -3.15 5.11 -2.95
CA ALA A 106 -4.05 4.09 -3.51
C ALA A 106 -5.48 4.60 -3.68
N ALA A 107 -5.98 5.41 -2.73
CA ALA A 107 -7.28 6.08 -2.86
C ALA A 107 -7.33 7.04 -4.06
N GLY A 108 -6.24 7.75 -4.37
CA GLY A 108 -6.13 8.57 -5.58
C GLY A 108 -6.05 7.74 -6.85
N VAL A 109 -5.25 6.67 -6.84
CA VAL A 109 -5.12 5.72 -7.97
C VAL A 109 -6.49 5.14 -8.34
N ARG A 110 -7.25 4.61 -7.37
CA ARG A 110 -8.58 4.04 -7.67
C ARG A 110 -9.54 5.07 -8.26
N VAL A 111 -9.46 6.35 -7.86
CA VAL A 111 -10.30 7.42 -8.43
C VAL A 111 -9.91 7.68 -9.87
N ALA A 112 -8.61 7.78 -10.15
CA ALA A 112 -8.10 8.00 -11.51
C ALA A 112 -8.50 6.88 -12.48
N PHE A 113 -8.61 5.64 -11.99
CA PHE A 113 -9.00 4.48 -12.79
C PHE A 113 -10.50 4.12 -12.73
N GLY A 114 -11.31 4.84 -11.95
CA GLY A 114 -12.73 4.54 -11.78
C GLY A 114 -13.01 3.21 -11.05
N TRP A 115 -12.09 2.77 -10.20
CA TRP A 115 -12.21 1.55 -9.40
C TRP A 115 -13.01 1.76 -8.11
N ALA A 116 -13.45 0.65 -7.52
CA ALA A 116 -14.26 0.66 -6.30
C ALA A 116 -13.54 1.33 -5.12
N SER A 117 -14.32 1.94 -4.23
CA SER A 117 -13.81 2.60 -3.02
C SER A 117 -13.09 1.63 -2.10
N LEU A 118 -11.89 2.02 -1.63
CA LEU A 118 -11.11 1.21 -0.71
C LEU A 118 -11.87 0.98 0.60
N ARG A 119 -11.89 -0.29 1.04
CA ARG A 119 -12.50 -0.73 2.29
C ARG A 119 -11.75 -1.93 2.88
N SER A 120 -11.86 -2.10 4.18
CA SER A 120 -11.42 -3.34 4.86
C SER A 120 -12.59 -4.33 4.94
N ASP A 121 -12.30 -5.63 4.99
CA ASP A 121 -13.25 -6.70 5.28
C ASP A 121 -13.25 -7.10 6.78
N GLY A 122 -12.49 -6.37 7.60
CA GLY A 122 -12.38 -6.56 9.05
C GLY A 122 -11.32 -7.59 9.47
N ARG A 123 -10.63 -8.24 8.53
CA ARG A 123 -9.56 -9.19 8.85
C ARG A 123 -8.25 -8.43 9.06
N LEU A 124 -7.78 -8.36 10.31
CA LEU A 124 -6.66 -7.50 10.70
C LEU A 124 -5.60 -8.25 11.50
N THR A 125 -4.34 -7.88 11.30
CA THR A 125 -3.25 -8.19 12.24
C THR A 125 -3.34 -7.27 13.46
N ASP A 126 -2.71 -7.62 14.59
CA ASP A 126 -2.71 -6.75 15.78
C ASP A 126 -2.04 -5.40 15.51
N LEU A 127 -1.02 -5.39 14.64
CA LEU A 127 -0.38 -4.15 14.20
C LEU A 127 -1.34 -3.30 13.36
N GLY A 128 -2.10 -3.93 12.46
CA GLY A 128 -3.12 -3.26 11.65
C GLY A 128 -4.25 -2.66 12.51
N ASP A 129 -4.72 -3.44 13.47
CA ASP A 129 -5.76 -3.03 14.43
C ASP A 129 -5.32 -1.84 15.30
N SER A 130 -4.09 -1.90 15.83
CA SER A 130 -3.50 -0.79 16.60
C SER A 130 -3.33 0.47 15.75
N TRP A 131 -2.91 0.32 14.49
CA TRP A 131 -2.79 1.45 13.57
C TRP A 131 -4.14 2.09 13.24
N LEU A 132 -5.17 1.28 13.00
CA LEU A 132 -6.53 1.74 12.72
C LEU A 132 -7.18 2.40 13.93
N THR A 133 -6.95 1.87 15.13
CA THR A 133 -7.36 2.51 16.39
C THR A 133 -6.70 3.87 16.56
N ALA A 134 -5.47 4.06 16.10
CA ALA A 134 -4.80 5.37 16.12
C ALA A 134 -5.17 6.29 14.93
N ALA A 135 -6.08 5.88 14.04
CA ALA A 135 -6.47 6.67 12.88
C ALA A 135 -7.43 7.82 13.25
N PRO A 136 -7.39 8.95 12.52
CA PRO A 136 -8.32 10.07 12.72
C PRO A 136 -9.78 9.66 12.52
N ASP A 137 -10.70 10.33 13.22
CA ASP A 137 -12.13 9.97 13.23
C ASP A 137 -12.78 9.95 11.85
N TRP A 138 -12.40 10.88 10.96
CA TRP A 138 -12.89 10.92 9.57
C TRP A 138 -12.53 9.67 8.75
N TRP A 139 -11.51 8.91 9.18
CA TRP A 139 -11.09 7.66 8.56
C TRP A 139 -11.73 6.43 9.20
N ARG A 140 -12.00 6.48 10.51
CA ARG A 140 -12.51 5.34 11.29
C ARG A 140 -13.82 4.76 10.75
N HIS A 141 -14.72 5.58 10.21
CA HIS A 141 -15.97 5.09 9.62
C HIS A 141 -15.81 4.16 8.41
N ARG A 142 -14.62 4.10 7.80
CA ARG A 142 -14.31 3.19 6.69
C ARG A 142 -13.75 1.85 7.13
N VAL A 143 -13.60 1.68 8.44
CA VAL A 143 -12.96 0.54 9.08
C VAL A 143 -14.06 -0.21 9.84
N PRO A 144 -14.54 -1.35 9.33
CA PRO A 144 -15.50 -2.15 10.09
C PRO A 144 -14.85 -2.69 11.37
N GLU A 145 -15.69 -3.07 12.32
CA GLU A 145 -15.26 -3.79 13.52
C GLU A 145 -14.43 -5.03 13.12
N ARG A 146 -13.37 -5.32 13.89
CA ARG A 146 -12.45 -6.41 13.58
C ARG A 146 -13.19 -7.75 13.59
N THR A 147 -13.22 -8.42 12.44
CA THR A 147 -13.95 -9.68 12.24
C THR A 147 -13.05 -10.91 12.37
N ALA A 148 -11.73 -10.77 12.17
CA ALA A 148 -10.77 -11.87 12.33
C ALA A 148 -9.35 -11.39 12.66
N HIS A 149 -8.58 -12.28 13.31
CA HIS A 149 -7.15 -12.12 13.56
C HIS A 149 -6.34 -12.72 12.42
N LEU A 150 -5.38 -11.96 11.87
CA LEU A 150 -4.43 -12.43 10.87
C LEU A 150 -3.02 -12.53 11.48
N PRO A 151 -2.22 -13.54 11.08
CA PRO A 151 -0.83 -13.65 11.51
C PRO A 151 0.00 -12.43 11.04
N PRO A 152 1.11 -12.10 11.72
CA PRO A 152 2.03 -11.07 11.25
C PRO A 152 2.46 -11.30 9.80
N MET A 153 2.56 -10.22 9.02
CA MET A 153 3.04 -10.29 7.62
C MET A 153 4.57 -10.33 7.51
N ASP A 154 5.28 -10.10 8.61
CA ASP A 154 6.72 -10.32 8.66
C ASP A 154 6.99 -11.83 8.73
N ARG A 155 8.07 -12.30 8.08
CA ARG A 155 8.55 -13.66 8.29
C ARG A 155 8.81 -13.86 9.80
N PRO A 156 8.31 -14.92 10.45
CA PRO A 156 8.67 -15.21 11.84
C PRO A 156 10.20 -15.34 11.95
N PRO A 157 10.81 -14.94 13.09
CA PRO A 157 12.24 -15.07 13.27
C PRO A 157 12.67 -16.50 12.98
N GLU A 158 13.74 -16.65 12.20
CA GLU A 158 14.34 -17.94 11.89
C GLU A 158 14.75 -18.58 13.23
N VAL A 159 14.10 -19.67 13.61
CA VAL A 159 14.48 -20.42 14.81
C VAL A 159 15.81 -21.09 14.47
N THR A 160 16.92 -20.49 14.87
CA THR A 160 18.21 -21.19 14.86
C THR A 160 18.08 -22.42 15.75
N PRO A 161 18.19 -23.65 15.25
CA PRO A 161 18.22 -24.81 16.11
C PRO A 161 19.48 -24.68 16.97
N GLY A 162 19.31 -24.65 18.29
CA GLY A 162 20.43 -24.66 19.23
C GLY A 162 21.30 -25.89 18.99
N GLY A 163 22.61 -25.68 18.93
CA GLY A 163 23.62 -26.74 18.88
C GLY A 163 23.83 -27.42 20.22
#